data_AF-Q6QZI9-F1
#
_entry.id   AF-Q6QZI9-F1
#
_cell.length_a   1.000
_cell.length_b   1.000
_cell.length_c   1.000
_cell.angle_alpha   90.00
_cell.angle_beta   90.00
_cell.angle_gamma   90.00
#
_symmetry.space_group_name_H-M   'P 1'
#
loop_
_entity.id
_entity.type
_entity.pdbx_description
1 polymer ?
#
loop_
_entity_poly.entity_id
_entity_poly.type
_entity_poly.pdbx_seq_one_letter_code
_entity_poly.pdbx_strand_id
1 'polypeptide(L)'
;QLSTYRLRSRDFKVADEFLAHVESLPLEYEKGIYFAFMEDYGTHYTKNGKAGGEYELIYVLDQDTIKAKNLTERTIQECVKIGISADFGEDTKGNVKSDKCDDVTKKEEGSIHGKAVVDKVMTSVKGGTLESAVTMRAKLNRDGVMDLATYQNWARTVAEAPALLYSGPEPIYTLIPLDMPGANSRIANLKRATAEYVAE
;
A
#
# COMPACT_ATOMS: atom_id res chain seq x y z
N GLN A 1 -8.74 6.58 6.97
CA GLN A 1 -7.81 6.64 8.12
C GLN A 1 -8.58 6.39 9.41
N LEU A 2 -8.15 5.45 10.25
CA LEU A 2 -8.83 5.08 11.51
C LEU A 2 -8.10 5.66 12.73
N SER A 3 -6.80 5.46 12.83
CA SER A 3 -6.00 5.89 13.99
C SER A 3 -4.59 6.28 13.60
N THR A 4 -3.92 6.99 14.50
CA THR A 4 -2.50 7.29 14.42
C THR A 4 -1.82 6.92 15.73
N TYR A 5 -0.55 6.53 15.66
CA TYR A 5 0.23 6.22 16.85
C TYR A 5 1.65 6.74 16.73
N ARG A 6 2.28 6.93 17.88
CA ARG A 6 3.69 7.30 18.02
C ARG A 6 4.25 6.60 19.24
N LEU A 7 5.33 5.84 19.05
CA LEU A 7 6.06 5.20 20.12
C LEU A 7 6.84 6.22 20.94
N ARG A 8 7.18 5.84 22.18
CA ARG A 8 8.04 6.65 23.06
C ARG A 8 9.43 6.80 22.43
N SER A 9 10.17 7.83 22.82
CA SER A 9 11.51 8.10 22.25
C SER A 9 12.65 7.41 23.00
N ARG A 10 12.40 6.84 24.18
CA ARG A 10 13.38 6.21 25.08
C ARG A 10 12.72 5.07 25.85
N ASP A 11 13.54 4.20 26.43
CA ASP A 11 13.14 3.11 27.32
C ASP A 11 12.07 2.21 26.67
N PHE A 12 12.36 1.78 25.44
CA PHE A 12 11.51 0.84 24.73
C PHE A 12 11.42 -0.46 25.51
N LYS A 13 10.19 -0.89 25.79
CA LYS A 13 9.93 -2.29 26.15
C LYS A 13 9.81 -3.09 24.87
N VAL A 14 10.91 -3.69 24.47
CA VAL A 14 10.97 -4.65 23.36
C VAL A 14 10.52 -6.03 23.84
N ALA A 15 10.20 -6.93 22.90
CA ALA A 15 9.85 -8.30 23.23
C ALA A 15 11.05 -9.06 23.82
N ASP A 16 10.80 -9.94 24.79
CA ASP A 16 11.86 -10.71 25.46
C ASP A 16 12.63 -11.60 24.47
N GLU A 17 11.92 -12.19 23.49
CA GLU A 17 12.52 -12.99 22.42
C GLU A 17 13.49 -12.17 21.55
N PHE A 18 13.10 -10.94 21.20
CA PHE A 18 13.98 -10.03 20.45
C PHE A 18 15.26 -9.73 21.22
N LEU A 19 15.15 -9.47 22.53
CA LEU A 19 16.33 -9.24 23.38
C LEU A 19 17.23 -10.46 23.45
N ALA A 20 16.67 -11.65 23.64
CA ALA A 20 17.43 -12.89 23.66
C ALA A 20 18.18 -13.12 22.33
N HIS A 21 17.54 -12.82 21.18
CA HIS A 21 18.19 -12.95 19.88
C HIS A 21 19.30 -11.91 19.69
N VAL A 22 19.07 -10.65 20.11
CA VAL A 22 20.13 -9.62 20.12
C VAL A 22 21.31 -10.04 20.98
N GLU A 23 21.08 -10.62 22.17
CA GLU A 23 22.17 -11.10 23.04
C GLU A 23 22.97 -12.22 22.39
N SER A 24 22.32 -13.08 21.61
CA SER A 24 22.96 -14.19 20.91
C SER A 24 23.83 -13.76 19.72
N LEU A 25 23.68 -12.53 19.22
CA LEU A 25 24.50 -12.03 18.10
C LEU A 25 25.98 -11.98 18.50
N PRO A 26 26.89 -12.51 17.66
CA PRO A 26 28.31 -12.52 17.95
C PRO A 26 28.89 -11.11 17.96
N LEU A 27 29.85 -10.87 18.85
CA LEU A 27 30.55 -9.57 18.92
C LEU A 27 31.47 -9.36 17.72
N GLU A 28 32.07 -10.44 17.21
CA GLU A 28 32.76 -10.45 15.93
C GLU A 28 31.74 -10.49 14.78
N TYR A 29 32.04 -9.78 13.70
CA TYR A 29 31.11 -9.65 12.59
C TYR A 29 31.03 -10.94 11.78
N GLU A 30 29.90 -11.63 11.90
CA GLU A 30 29.57 -12.81 11.11
C GLU A 30 28.38 -12.52 10.20
N LYS A 31 28.66 -12.26 8.92
CA LYS A 31 27.67 -11.78 7.94
C LYS A 31 26.39 -12.63 7.93
N GLY A 32 26.52 -13.96 7.85
CA GLY A 32 25.38 -14.86 7.78
C GLY A 32 24.45 -14.80 9.00
N ILE A 33 25.01 -14.63 10.20
CA ILE A 33 24.22 -14.55 11.44
C ILE A 33 23.47 -13.21 11.54
N TYR A 34 24.15 -12.11 11.20
CA TYR A 34 23.50 -10.80 11.19
C TYR A 34 22.45 -10.67 10.08
N PHE A 35 22.65 -11.33 8.94
CA PHE A 35 21.65 -11.39 7.87
C PHE A 35 20.43 -12.19 8.31
N ALA A 36 20.62 -13.37 8.91
CA ALA A 36 19.52 -14.16 9.46
C ALA A 36 18.68 -13.37 10.47
N PHE A 37 19.32 -12.60 11.35
CA PHE A 37 18.60 -11.71 12.27
C PHE A 37 17.73 -10.66 11.55
N MET A 38 18.22 -10.08 10.44
CA MET A 38 17.46 -9.13 9.64
C MET A 38 16.34 -9.79 8.81
N GLU A 39 16.50 -11.05 8.40
CA GLU A 39 15.42 -11.82 7.76
C GLU A 39 14.27 -12.08 8.73
N ASP A 40 14.59 -12.39 9.99
CA ASP A 40 13.58 -12.66 11.02
C ASP A 40 12.84 -11.40 11.48
N TYR A 41 13.58 -10.30 11.70
CA TYR A 41 13.04 -9.09 12.35
C TYR A 41 12.89 -7.88 11.43
N GLY A 42 13.48 -7.91 10.24
CA GLY A 42 13.58 -6.78 9.33
C GLY A 42 14.71 -5.80 9.67
N THR A 43 14.76 -4.70 8.93
CA THR A 43 15.80 -3.65 9.07
C THR A 43 15.33 -2.42 9.84
N HIS A 44 14.01 -2.23 9.95
CA HIS A 44 13.38 -1.06 10.57
C HIS A 44 12.16 -1.46 11.38
N TYR A 45 11.84 -0.67 12.40
CA TYR A 45 10.56 -0.73 13.10
C TYR A 45 9.75 0.55 12.85
N THR A 46 8.44 0.50 13.10
CA THR A 46 7.58 1.67 12.89
C THR A 46 7.52 2.55 14.14
N LYS A 47 8.23 3.67 14.14
CA LYS A 47 8.23 4.64 15.26
C LYS A 47 6.89 5.37 15.38
N ASN A 48 6.31 5.73 14.26
CA ASN A 48 4.99 6.36 14.20
C ASN A 48 4.27 5.87 12.95
N GLY A 49 2.95 5.77 13.02
CA GLY A 49 2.19 5.21 11.92
C GLY A 49 0.77 5.69 11.87
N LYS A 50 0.14 5.45 10.71
CA LYS A 50 -1.29 5.63 10.49
C LYS A 50 -1.88 4.27 10.16
N ALA A 51 -2.96 3.91 10.84
CA ALA A 51 -3.67 2.66 10.60
C ALA A 51 -5.09 2.91 10.10
N GLY A 52 -5.63 1.98 9.33
CA GLY A 52 -6.99 2.03 8.81
C GLY A 52 -7.16 1.20 7.54
N GLY A 53 -8.01 1.68 6.63
CA GLY A 53 -8.28 1.05 5.35
C GLY A 53 -7.94 2.00 4.21
N GLU A 54 -7.42 1.44 3.14
CA GLU A 54 -7.07 2.11 1.88
C GLU A 54 -7.39 1.18 0.72
N TYR A 55 -7.96 1.72 -0.34
CA TYR A 55 -8.05 1.02 -1.62
C TYR A 55 -7.56 1.95 -2.72
N GLU A 56 -6.91 1.38 -3.73
CA GLU A 56 -6.36 2.10 -4.88
C GLU A 56 -6.82 1.42 -6.16
N LEU A 57 -7.20 2.25 -7.14
CA LEU A 57 -7.52 1.85 -8.51
C LEU A 57 -6.51 2.50 -9.44
N ILE A 58 -5.74 1.69 -10.15
CA ILE A 58 -4.74 2.14 -11.11
C ILE A 58 -5.24 1.75 -12.50
N TYR A 59 -5.61 2.76 -13.29
CA TYR A 59 -6.08 2.59 -14.66
C TYR A 59 -4.88 2.62 -15.62
N VAL A 60 -4.69 1.52 -16.35
CA VAL A 60 -3.74 1.41 -17.46
C VAL A 60 -4.48 1.84 -18.73
N LEU A 61 -3.93 2.81 -19.44
CA LEU A 61 -4.58 3.42 -20.60
C LEU A 61 -3.84 3.10 -21.89
N ASP A 62 -4.58 2.86 -22.98
CA ASP A 62 -4.03 2.62 -24.32
C ASP A 62 -3.77 3.96 -25.03
N GLN A 63 -2.48 4.30 -25.20
CA GLN A 63 -2.09 5.58 -25.79
C GLN A 63 -2.49 5.73 -27.26
N ASP A 64 -2.55 4.63 -28.02
CA ASP A 64 -2.91 4.68 -29.44
C ASP A 64 -4.40 5.03 -29.61
N THR A 65 -5.24 4.47 -28.75
CA THR A 65 -6.67 4.75 -28.67
C THR A 65 -6.92 6.19 -28.23
N ILE A 66 -6.16 6.69 -27.24
CA ILE A 66 -6.23 8.09 -26.80
C ILE A 66 -5.93 9.04 -27.97
N LYS A 67 -4.88 8.76 -28.75
CA LYS A 67 -4.51 9.56 -29.91
C LYS A 67 -5.55 9.46 -31.03
N ALA A 68 -6.03 8.26 -31.34
CA ALA A 68 -7.02 8.02 -32.38
C ALA A 68 -8.35 8.74 -32.09
N LYS A 69 -8.76 8.78 -30.81
CA LYS A 69 -9.96 9.49 -30.36
C LYS A 69 -9.73 10.97 -30.01
N ASN A 70 -8.51 11.49 -30.20
CA ASN A 70 -8.12 12.86 -29.88
C ASN A 70 -8.49 13.29 -28.45
N LEU A 71 -8.31 12.37 -27.49
CA LEU A 71 -8.65 12.59 -26.09
C LEU A 71 -7.51 13.32 -25.35
N THR A 72 -7.87 14.30 -24.52
CA THR A 72 -6.91 14.99 -23.65
C THR A 72 -6.85 14.30 -22.28
N GLU A 73 -5.68 14.36 -21.63
CA GLU A 73 -5.49 13.83 -20.26
C GLU A 73 -6.56 14.37 -19.31
N ARG A 74 -6.85 15.67 -19.39
CA ARG A 74 -7.89 16.32 -18.60
C ARG A 74 -9.27 15.69 -18.81
N THR A 75 -9.64 15.40 -20.06
CA THR A 75 -10.93 14.78 -20.38
C THR A 75 -11.01 13.39 -19.76
N ILE A 76 -9.93 12.61 -19.85
CA ILE A 76 -9.87 11.27 -19.27
C ILE A 76 -9.98 11.33 -17.74
N GLN A 77 -9.23 12.22 -17.08
CA GLN A 77 -9.29 12.42 -15.62
C GLN A 77 -10.70 12.83 -15.16
N GLU A 78 -11.33 13.77 -15.87
CA GLU A 78 -12.71 14.19 -15.58
C GLU A 78 -13.69 13.03 -15.73
N CYS A 79 -13.58 12.22 -16.78
CA CYS A 79 -14.47 11.06 -16.99
C CYS A 79 -14.28 9.95 -15.96
N VAL A 80 -13.04 9.63 -15.58
CA VAL A 80 -12.77 8.66 -14.50
C VAL A 80 -13.35 9.16 -13.17
N LYS A 81 -13.20 10.45 -12.87
CA LYS A 81 -13.75 11.05 -11.66
C LYS A 81 -15.28 10.99 -11.64
N ILE A 82 -15.93 11.30 -12.77
CA ILE A 82 -17.39 11.20 -12.90
C ILE A 82 -17.86 9.77 -12.70
N GLY A 83 -17.20 8.78 -13.34
CA GLY A 83 -17.55 7.36 -13.18
C GLY A 83 -17.51 6.93 -11.71
N ILE A 84 -16.41 7.26 -11.00
CA ILE A 84 -16.28 6.97 -9.57
C ILE A 84 -17.39 7.66 -8.77
N SER A 85 -17.64 8.97 -8.94
CA SER A 85 -18.66 9.67 -8.17
C SER A 85 -20.09 9.16 -8.44
N ALA A 86 -20.39 8.78 -9.68
CA ALA A 86 -21.68 8.20 -10.05
C ALA A 86 -21.95 6.87 -9.32
N ASP A 87 -20.91 6.03 -9.17
CA ASP A 87 -21.03 4.76 -8.46
C ASP A 87 -21.34 4.92 -6.95
N PHE A 88 -20.99 6.08 -6.37
CA PHE A 88 -21.32 6.45 -4.99
C PHE A 88 -22.64 7.21 -4.85
N GLY A 89 -23.37 7.43 -5.94
CA GLY A 89 -24.63 8.18 -5.94
C GLY A 89 -24.47 9.68 -5.64
N GLU A 90 -23.26 10.23 -5.80
CA GLU A 90 -23.05 11.67 -5.76
C GLU A 90 -23.55 12.30 -7.07
N ASP A 91 -24.49 13.25 -6.97
CA ASP A 91 -24.93 14.07 -8.09
C ASP A 91 -23.74 14.85 -8.67
N THR A 92 -23.07 14.29 -9.67
CA THR A 92 -22.03 15.01 -10.41
C THR A 92 -22.71 16.05 -11.30
N LYS A 93 -23.01 17.23 -10.75
CA LYS A 93 -23.28 18.46 -11.52
C LYS A 93 -22.01 18.97 -12.20
N GLY A 94 -21.28 18.09 -12.88
CA GLY A 94 -20.09 18.41 -13.64
C GLY A 94 -20.47 18.84 -15.04
N ASN A 95 -20.09 20.05 -15.43
CA ASN A 95 -20.32 20.66 -16.75
C ASN A 95 -19.67 19.93 -17.96
N VAL A 96 -19.32 18.65 -17.82
CA VAL A 96 -18.81 17.81 -18.91
C VAL A 96 -20.01 17.23 -19.63
N LYS A 97 -20.20 17.59 -20.90
CA LYS A 97 -21.23 16.96 -21.74
C LYS A 97 -21.04 15.44 -21.67
N SER A 98 -22.04 14.72 -21.17
CA SER A 98 -22.07 13.24 -21.05
C SER A 98 -21.48 12.53 -22.28
N ASP A 99 -21.72 13.12 -23.45
CA ASP A 99 -21.23 12.70 -24.77
C ASP A 99 -19.71 12.50 -24.87
N LYS A 100 -18.89 13.26 -24.11
CA LYS A 100 -17.42 13.15 -24.17
C LYS A 100 -16.84 11.98 -23.37
N CYS A 101 -17.57 11.49 -22.36
CA CYS A 101 -17.13 10.35 -21.56
C CYS A 101 -17.57 9.02 -22.16
N ASP A 102 -18.55 9.05 -23.08
CA ASP A 102 -18.91 7.90 -23.90
C ASP A 102 -17.72 7.41 -24.75
N ASP A 103 -16.91 8.33 -25.28
CA ASP A 103 -15.70 7.99 -26.04
C ASP A 103 -14.60 7.34 -25.18
N VAL A 104 -14.63 7.58 -23.87
CA VAL A 104 -13.68 7.03 -22.89
C VAL A 104 -14.13 5.66 -22.38
N THR A 105 -15.44 5.44 -22.23
CA THR A 105 -16.01 4.27 -21.52
C THR A 105 -16.63 3.22 -22.44
N LYS A 106 -17.11 3.58 -23.63
CA LYS A 106 -17.75 2.62 -24.54
C LYS A 106 -16.70 1.71 -25.20
N LYS A 107 -16.84 0.41 -24.94
CA LYS A 107 -16.36 -0.65 -25.83
C LYS A 107 -17.32 -0.70 -27.01
N GLU A 108 -16.83 -0.53 -28.23
CA GLU A 108 -17.66 -0.81 -29.41
C GLU A 108 -17.91 -2.32 -29.47
N GLU A 109 -19.14 -2.75 -29.14
CA GLU A 109 -19.57 -4.10 -29.43
C GLU A 109 -19.60 -4.29 -30.96
N GLY A 110 -18.65 -5.07 -31.49
CA GLY A 110 -18.67 -5.54 -32.87
C GLY A 110 -17.54 -5.05 -33.79
N SER A 111 -16.63 -4.20 -33.33
CA SER A 111 -15.44 -3.83 -34.11
C SER A 111 -14.20 -4.54 -33.58
N ILE A 112 -13.55 -5.33 -34.43
CA ILE A 112 -12.27 -6.01 -34.16
C ILE A 112 -11.12 -4.99 -33.89
N HIS A 113 -11.39 -3.68 -33.97
CA HIS A 113 -10.40 -2.61 -33.84
C HIS A 113 -10.70 -1.50 -32.82
N GLY A 114 -11.78 -1.57 -32.04
CA GLY A 114 -12.07 -0.57 -30.99
C GLY A 114 -11.54 -0.98 -29.62
N LYS A 115 -10.25 -0.76 -29.31
CA LYS A 115 -9.73 -0.94 -27.94
C LYS A 115 -10.39 0.07 -27.00
N ALA A 116 -10.76 -0.36 -25.80
CA ALA A 116 -11.19 0.57 -24.75
C ALA A 116 -10.02 1.50 -24.38
N VAL A 117 -10.31 2.76 -24.03
CA VAL A 117 -9.27 3.70 -23.57
C VAL A 117 -8.60 3.18 -22.30
N VAL A 118 -9.35 2.46 -21.46
CA VAL A 118 -8.83 1.68 -20.32
C VAL A 118 -8.51 0.27 -20.78
N ASP A 119 -7.23 -0.07 -20.80
CA ASP A 119 -6.71 -1.40 -21.15
C ASP A 119 -6.83 -2.37 -19.96
N LYS A 120 -6.49 -1.90 -18.76
CA LYS A 120 -6.50 -2.71 -17.53
C LYS A 120 -6.76 -1.86 -16.29
N VAL A 121 -7.43 -2.44 -15.30
CA VAL A 121 -7.53 -1.87 -13.94
C VAL A 121 -6.71 -2.75 -12.99
N MET A 122 -5.77 -2.15 -12.27
CA MET A 122 -5.02 -2.80 -11.19
C MET A 122 -5.54 -2.28 -9.85
N THR A 123 -5.68 -3.19 -8.89
CA THR A 123 -6.38 -2.90 -7.63
C THR A 123 -5.50 -3.24 -6.44
N SER A 124 -5.51 -2.35 -5.46
CA SER A 124 -4.87 -2.55 -4.15
C SER A 124 -5.94 -2.33 -3.09
N VAL A 125 -6.02 -3.23 -2.12
CA VAL A 125 -6.95 -3.12 -0.98
C VAL A 125 -6.17 -3.51 0.26
N LYS A 126 -6.10 -2.59 1.23
CA LYS A 126 -5.42 -2.71 2.52
C LYS A 126 -6.41 -2.45 3.65
N GLY A 127 -6.36 -3.28 4.69
CA GLY A 127 -7.26 -3.20 5.84
C GLY A 127 -8.65 -3.77 5.52
N GLY A 128 -9.47 -3.91 6.56
CA GLY A 128 -10.68 -4.72 6.53
C GLY A 128 -10.40 -6.20 6.83
N THR A 129 -11.44 -6.95 7.19
CA THR A 129 -11.33 -8.39 7.37
C THR A 129 -10.88 -9.07 6.08
N LEU A 130 -10.21 -10.22 6.17
CA LEU A 130 -9.74 -10.96 5.00
C LEU A 130 -10.87 -11.21 3.99
N GLU A 131 -12.05 -11.62 4.47
CA GLU A 131 -13.23 -11.86 3.64
C GLU A 131 -13.65 -10.60 2.88
N SER A 132 -13.94 -9.50 3.58
CA SER A 132 -14.40 -8.26 2.95
C SER A 132 -13.37 -7.67 1.98
N ALA A 133 -12.08 -7.71 2.32
CA ALA A 133 -11.00 -7.21 1.46
C ALA A 133 -10.83 -8.06 0.19
N VAL A 134 -10.92 -9.39 0.29
CA VAL A 134 -10.84 -10.30 -0.87
C VAL A 134 -12.07 -10.13 -1.77
N THR A 135 -13.28 -10.05 -1.20
CA THR A 135 -14.50 -9.80 -1.97
C THR A 135 -14.42 -8.47 -2.73
N MET A 136 -13.99 -7.39 -2.06
CA MET A 136 -13.79 -6.09 -2.68
C MET A 136 -12.77 -6.16 -3.83
N ARG A 137 -11.62 -6.79 -3.61
CA ARG A 137 -10.57 -6.95 -4.63
C ARG A 137 -11.07 -7.76 -5.83
N ALA A 138 -11.78 -8.87 -5.59
CA ALA A 138 -12.32 -9.71 -6.65
C ALA A 138 -13.33 -8.94 -7.51
N LYS A 139 -14.22 -8.16 -6.86
CA LYS A 139 -15.20 -7.33 -7.57
C LYS A 139 -14.53 -6.24 -8.39
N LEU A 140 -13.59 -5.49 -7.79
CA LEU A 140 -12.84 -4.46 -8.50
C LEU A 140 -12.05 -5.01 -9.69
N ASN A 141 -11.46 -6.20 -9.58
CA ASN A 141 -10.74 -6.84 -10.69
C ASN A 141 -11.67 -7.29 -11.82
N ARG A 142 -12.92 -7.67 -11.50
CA ARG A 142 -13.90 -8.11 -12.49
C ARG A 142 -14.60 -6.94 -13.18
N ASP A 143 -15.08 -5.99 -12.37
CA ASP A 143 -15.98 -4.93 -12.81
C ASP A 143 -15.20 -3.64 -13.14
N GLY A 144 -13.99 -3.47 -12.61
CA GLY A 144 -13.17 -2.27 -12.79
C GLY A 144 -13.67 -1.04 -12.01
N VAL A 145 -14.78 -1.18 -11.28
CA VAL A 145 -15.51 -0.11 -10.59
C VAL A 145 -15.90 -0.52 -9.18
N MET A 146 -16.09 0.48 -8.31
CA MET A 146 -16.44 0.30 -6.90
C MET A 146 -17.88 0.70 -6.65
N ASP A 147 -18.75 -0.25 -6.29
CA ASP A 147 -20.09 0.10 -5.84
C ASP A 147 -20.15 0.41 -4.34
N LEU A 148 -21.14 1.22 -3.98
CA LEU A 148 -21.39 1.66 -2.61
C LEU A 148 -21.56 0.50 -1.63
N ALA A 149 -22.25 -0.58 -2.01
CA ALA A 149 -22.53 -1.69 -1.10
C ALA A 149 -21.24 -2.43 -0.71
N THR A 150 -20.40 -2.73 -1.70
CA THR A 150 -19.08 -3.34 -1.48
C THR A 150 -18.19 -2.45 -0.63
N TYR A 151 -18.13 -1.15 -0.96
CA TYR A 151 -17.36 -0.18 -0.17
C TYR A 151 -17.82 -0.16 1.29
N GLN A 152 -19.12 -0.06 1.55
CA GLN A 152 -19.66 0.00 2.91
C GLN A 152 -19.39 -1.29 3.69
N ASN A 153 -19.55 -2.46 3.05
CA ASN A 153 -19.27 -3.74 3.68
C ASN A 153 -17.80 -3.86 4.09
N TRP A 154 -16.88 -3.46 3.21
CA TRP A 154 -15.47 -3.41 3.54
C TRP A 154 -15.16 -2.37 4.63
N ALA A 155 -15.64 -1.14 4.47
CA ALA A 155 -15.32 -0.02 5.35
C ALA A 155 -15.75 -0.27 6.81
N ARG A 156 -16.86 -0.96 7.05
CA ARG A 156 -17.30 -1.34 8.41
C ARG A 156 -16.31 -2.27 9.10
N THR A 157 -15.65 -3.15 8.36
CA THR A 157 -14.70 -4.13 8.92
C THR A 157 -13.31 -3.56 9.18
N VAL A 158 -13.01 -2.36 8.67
CA VAL A 158 -11.69 -1.71 8.84
C VAL A 158 -11.38 -1.44 10.31
N ALA A 159 -12.40 -1.18 11.12
CA ALA A 159 -12.22 -0.96 12.56
C ALA A 159 -11.73 -2.21 13.29
N GLU A 160 -12.13 -3.40 12.83
CA GLU A 160 -11.79 -4.70 13.43
C GLU A 160 -10.44 -5.22 12.92
N ALA A 161 -10.09 -4.91 11.67
CA ALA A 161 -8.85 -5.34 11.03
C ALA A 161 -8.19 -4.19 10.26
N PRO A 162 -7.63 -3.17 10.95
CA PRO A 162 -6.93 -2.09 10.29
C PRO A 162 -5.57 -2.56 9.74
N ALA A 163 -5.18 -2.02 8.58
CA ALA A 163 -3.83 -2.15 8.06
C ALA A 163 -2.96 -0.95 8.43
N LEU A 164 -1.64 -1.15 8.50
CA LEU A 164 -0.67 -0.06 8.57
C LEU A 164 -0.59 0.62 7.21
N LEU A 165 -1.16 1.83 7.12
CA LEU A 165 -1.21 2.63 5.88
C LEU A 165 0.05 3.45 5.69
N TYR A 166 0.62 3.93 6.79
CA TYR A 166 1.85 4.71 6.78
C TYR A 166 2.75 4.24 7.93
N SER A 167 4.02 4.04 7.61
CA SER A 167 5.09 3.78 8.57
C SER A 167 6.11 4.90 8.49
N GLY A 168 6.43 5.50 9.63
CA GLY A 168 7.65 6.28 9.84
C GLY A 168 8.73 5.35 10.38
N PRO A 169 9.57 4.77 9.51
CA PRO A 169 10.53 3.74 9.91
C PRO A 169 11.69 4.35 10.70
N GLU A 170 12.20 3.58 11.65
CA GLU A 170 13.44 3.86 12.36
C GLU A 170 14.31 2.59 12.37
N PRO A 171 15.65 2.70 12.23
CA PRO A 171 16.49 1.52 12.08
C PRO A 171 16.43 0.59 13.29
N ILE A 172 16.37 -0.72 13.06
CA ILE A 172 16.15 -1.70 14.12
C ILE A 172 17.29 -1.76 15.15
N TYR A 173 18.52 -1.42 14.74
CA TYR A 173 19.67 -1.36 15.65
C TYR A 173 19.51 -0.32 16.76
N THR A 174 18.58 0.65 16.64
CA THR A 174 18.31 1.63 17.70
C THR A 174 17.50 1.04 18.86
N LEU A 175 16.96 -0.17 18.69
CA LEU A 175 16.27 -0.92 19.74
C LEU A 175 17.21 -1.71 20.65
N ILE A 176 18.51 -1.80 20.33
CA ILE A 176 19.49 -2.48 21.19
C ILE A 176 19.72 -1.66 22.48
N PRO A 177 19.48 -2.23 23.67
CA PRO A 177 19.76 -1.56 24.93
C PRO A 177 21.24 -1.19 25.07
N LEU A 178 21.53 0.07 25.40
CA LEU A 178 22.91 0.57 25.49
C LEU A 178 23.68 0.05 26.70
N ASP A 179 22.97 -0.44 27.71
CA ASP A 179 23.50 -1.05 28.93
C ASP A 179 23.83 -2.55 28.75
N MET A 180 23.43 -3.16 27.64
CA MET A 180 23.76 -4.55 27.32
C MET A 180 25.27 -4.73 27.07
N PRO A 181 25.91 -5.78 27.61
CA PRO A 181 27.31 -6.08 27.33
C PRO A 181 27.56 -6.25 25.82
N GLY A 182 28.47 -5.47 25.24
CA GLY A 182 28.79 -5.54 23.81
C GLY A 182 27.80 -4.85 22.87
N ALA A 183 26.86 -4.03 23.39
CA ALA A 183 25.87 -3.29 22.60
C ALA A 183 26.49 -2.51 21.43
N ASN A 184 27.56 -1.74 21.68
CA ASN A 184 28.20 -0.93 20.65
C ASN A 184 28.72 -1.76 19.46
N SER A 185 29.31 -2.93 19.74
CA SER A 185 29.79 -3.85 18.69
C SER A 185 28.62 -4.40 17.88
N ARG A 186 27.55 -4.86 18.53
CA ARG A 186 26.35 -5.37 17.84
C ARG A 186 25.65 -4.29 17.01
N ILE A 187 25.57 -3.07 17.52
CA ILE A 187 25.02 -1.92 16.78
C ILE A 187 25.88 -1.62 15.55
N ALA A 188 27.21 -1.58 15.69
CA ALA A 188 28.11 -1.35 14.56
C ALA A 188 28.00 -2.46 13.50
N ASN A 189 27.92 -3.72 13.95
CA ASN A 189 27.77 -4.88 13.09
C ASN A 189 26.42 -4.90 12.38
N LEU A 190 25.29 -4.57 13.04
CA LEU A 190 24.00 -4.44 12.38
C LEU A 190 23.97 -3.29 11.36
N LYS A 191 24.62 -2.16 11.65
CA LYS A 191 24.77 -1.08 10.66
C LYS A 191 25.53 -1.55 9.43
N ARG A 192 26.64 -2.28 9.63
CA ARG A 192 27.42 -2.88 8.56
C ARG A 192 26.58 -3.90 7.78
N ALA A 193 25.91 -4.82 8.46
CA ALA A 193 25.06 -5.83 7.86
C ALA A 193 23.95 -5.19 7.02
N THR A 194 23.28 -4.16 7.54
CA THR A 194 22.23 -3.43 6.81
C THR A 194 22.78 -2.82 5.53
N ALA A 195 23.97 -2.21 5.58
CA ALA A 195 24.60 -1.62 4.41
C ALA A 195 25.00 -2.68 3.36
N GLU A 196 25.52 -3.82 3.81
CA GLU A 196 25.86 -4.95 2.93
C GLU A 196 24.60 -5.59 2.33
N TYR A 197 23.53 -5.76 3.11
CA TYR A 197 22.27 -6.36 2.67
C TYR A 197 21.57 -5.50 1.59
N VAL A 198 21.62 -4.17 1.72
CA VAL A 198 21.07 -3.24 0.71
C VAL A 198 21.91 -3.21 -0.57
N ALA A 199 23.19 -3.60 -0.50
CA ALA A 199 24.09 -3.59 -1.64
C ALA A 199 24.08 -4.89 -2.46
N GLU A 200 23.43 -5.94 -1.98
CA GLU A 200 23.17 -7.18 -2.73
C GLU A 200 21.99 -7.02 -3.70
#